data_AF-A0A7S2SJR0-F1
#
_entry.id   AF-A0A7S2SJR0-F1
#
_cell.length_a   1.000
_cell.length_b   1.000
_cell.length_c   1.000
_cell.angle_alpha   90.00
_cell.angle_beta   90.00
_cell.angle_gamma   90.00
#
_symmetry.space_group_name_H-M   'P 1'
#
loop_
_entity.id
_entity.type
_entity.pdbx_description
1 polymer ?
#
loop_
_entity_poly.entity_id
_entity_poly.type
_entity_poly.pdbx_seq_one_letter_code
_entity_poly.pdbx_strand_id
1 'polypeptide(L)'
;NEYDVDDEDVDDDDDNDDEDSNKKRTWVVFIANVIPGELVTCRVFRNFKGHSEADLISIVEPSPYRVEEPKCSLFGTCGGCQYQHITLDHQREWKTKQVQDMMERIADIHYDDDDDDSNSDGSSSSSSSPSQLPSL
;
A
#
# COMPACT_ATOMS: atom_id res chain seq x y z
N ASN A 1 10.31 -24.72 34.28
CA ASN A 1 10.16 -23.28 34.04
C ASN A 1 8.78 -23.06 33.48
N GLU A 2 7.90 -22.80 34.43
CA GLU A 2 6.52 -22.35 34.34
C GLU A 2 6.57 -20.95 33.70
N TYR A 3 5.82 -20.76 32.63
CA TYR A 3 5.61 -19.43 32.07
C TYR A 3 4.31 -18.92 32.66
N ASP A 4 4.41 -18.24 33.79
CA ASP A 4 3.44 -17.24 34.21
C ASP A 4 3.59 -16.07 33.23
N VAL A 5 2.65 -15.95 32.30
CA VAL A 5 2.41 -14.71 31.57
C VAL A 5 1.18 -14.14 32.22
N ASP A 6 1.39 -13.17 33.11
CA ASP A 6 0.31 -12.35 33.65
C ASP A 6 -0.42 -11.71 32.45
N ASP A 7 -1.65 -12.18 32.20
CA ASP A 7 -2.69 -11.46 31.46
C ASP A 7 -3.01 -10.21 32.27
N GLU A 8 -2.18 -9.17 32.15
CA GLU A 8 -2.64 -7.81 32.46
C GLU A 8 -3.58 -7.42 31.32
N ASP A 9 -4.88 -7.60 31.59
CA ASP A 9 -5.98 -6.95 30.88
C ASP A 9 -5.61 -5.47 30.69
N VAL A 10 -5.17 -5.10 29.48
CA VAL A 10 -5.03 -3.71 29.08
C VAL A 10 -6.45 -3.19 28.91
N ASP A 11 -6.95 -2.58 29.98
CA ASP A 11 -8.15 -1.75 29.94
C ASP A 11 -7.88 -0.58 28.96
N ASP A 12 -8.33 -0.74 27.71
CA ASP A 12 -8.43 0.33 26.71
C ASP A 12 -9.55 1.32 27.13
N ASP A 13 -9.33 2.01 28.25
CA ASP A 13 -10.12 3.16 28.70
C ASP A 13 -9.74 4.41 27.89
N ASP A 14 -10.13 4.42 26.60
CA ASP A 14 -10.26 5.65 25.82
C ASP A 14 -11.74 6.08 25.88
N ASP A 15 -12.07 6.79 26.96
CA ASP A 15 -13.30 7.55 27.15
C ASP A 15 -13.14 8.92 26.46
N ASN A 16 -13.57 8.98 25.20
CA ASN A 16 -13.91 10.26 24.58
C ASN A 16 -15.17 10.08 23.72
N ASP A 17 -16.31 9.90 24.41
CA ASP A 17 -17.65 9.93 23.80
C ASP A 17 -18.05 11.38 23.51
N ASP A 18 -17.53 11.93 22.41
CA ASP A 18 -18.06 13.14 21.79
C ASP A 18 -19.42 12.81 21.12
N GLU A 19 -20.50 12.96 21.90
CA GLU A 19 -21.90 12.87 21.46
C GLU A 19 -22.29 14.01 20.48
N ASP A 20 -21.83 13.95 19.22
CA ASP A 20 -22.39 14.75 18.12
C ASP A 20 -23.37 13.91 17.28
N SER A 21 -24.66 14.04 17.63
CA SER A 21 -25.79 13.22 17.16
C SER A 21 -26.20 13.39 15.69
N ASN A 22 -25.40 14.11 14.87
CA ASN A 22 -25.68 14.30 13.44
C ASN A 22 -24.54 13.90 12.49
N LYS A 23 -23.47 13.27 12.99
CA LYS A 23 -22.40 12.73 12.13
C LYS A 23 -22.74 11.29 11.72
N LYS A 24 -23.02 11.05 10.42
CA LYS A 24 -22.98 9.68 9.89
C LYS A 24 -21.61 9.09 10.20
N ARG A 25 -21.54 8.14 11.13
CA ARG A 25 -20.28 7.47 11.45
C ARG A 25 -19.87 6.63 10.24
N THR A 26 -18.83 7.09 9.54
CA THR A 26 -18.17 6.29 8.50
C THR A 26 -17.46 5.15 9.22
N TRP A 27 -17.93 3.93 9.00
CA TRP A 27 -17.30 2.73 9.56
C TRP A 27 -16.19 2.25 8.62
N VAL A 28 -14.99 2.07 9.14
CA VAL A 28 -13.83 1.63 8.35
C VAL A 28 -13.54 0.16 8.66
N VAL A 29 -13.30 -0.63 7.61
CA VAL A 29 -12.91 -2.04 7.73
C VAL A 29 -11.54 -2.22 7.11
N PHE A 30 -10.58 -2.70 7.90
CA PHE A 30 -9.24 -3.04 7.46
C PHE A 30 -9.20 -4.50 7.02
N ILE A 31 -8.79 -4.72 5.77
CA ILE A 31 -8.65 -6.04 5.18
C ILE A 31 -7.20 -6.18 4.73
N ALA A 32 -6.54 -7.27 5.10
CA ALA A 32 -5.17 -7.56 4.66
C ALA A 32 -5.14 -8.08 3.21
N ASN A 33 -4.04 -7.80 2.49
CA ASN A 33 -3.74 -8.33 1.15
C ASN A 33 -4.74 -7.97 0.03
N VAL A 34 -5.44 -6.84 0.18
CA VAL A 34 -6.32 -6.28 -0.84
C VAL A 34 -5.74 -5.03 -1.47
N ILE A 35 -6.06 -4.85 -2.74
CA ILE A 35 -5.65 -3.70 -3.55
C ILE A 35 -6.89 -2.79 -3.73
N PRO A 36 -6.73 -1.46 -3.69
CA PRO A 36 -7.77 -0.52 -4.11
C PRO A 36 -8.36 -0.90 -5.47
N GLY A 37 -9.70 -0.84 -5.55
CA GLY A 37 -10.45 -1.20 -6.77
C GLY A 37 -10.88 -2.67 -6.84
N GLU A 38 -10.58 -3.50 -5.84
CA GLU A 38 -11.01 -4.90 -5.81
C GLU A 38 -12.37 -5.10 -5.15
N LEU A 39 -13.13 -6.06 -5.68
CA LEU A 39 -14.32 -6.58 -5.03
C LEU A 39 -13.99 -7.90 -4.34
N VAL A 40 -14.16 -7.94 -3.02
CA VAL A 40 -13.75 -9.08 -2.18
C VAL A 40 -14.83 -9.51 -1.21
N THR A 41 -14.81 -10.80 -0.85
CA THR A 41 -15.54 -11.33 0.31
C THR A 41 -14.58 -11.42 1.49
N CYS A 42 -14.95 -10.79 2.60
CA CYS A 42 -14.13 -10.79 3.81
C CYS A 42 -14.93 -11.28 5.02
N ARG A 43 -14.22 -11.77 6.04
CA ARG A 43 -14.78 -12.16 7.35
C ARG A 43 -14.22 -11.25 8.41
N VAL A 44 -15.09 -10.48 9.05
CA VAL A 44 -14.73 -9.67 10.22
C VAL A 44 -14.43 -10.60 11.39
N PHE A 45 -13.27 -10.42 12.04
CA PHE A 45 -12.87 -11.21 13.21
C PHE A 45 -12.73 -10.36 14.48
N ARG A 46 -12.47 -9.05 14.36
CA ARG A 46 -12.36 -8.13 15.49
C ARG A 46 -13.04 -6.80 15.19
N ASN A 47 -13.73 -6.26 16.18
CA ASN A 47 -14.42 -4.98 16.10
C ASN A 47 -13.89 -4.05 17.21
N PHE A 48 -13.58 -2.82 16.85
CA PHE A 48 -13.16 -1.74 17.73
C PHE A 48 -14.20 -0.61 17.73
N LYS A 49 -14.09 0.36 18.65
CA LYS A 49 -15.05 1.48 18.76
C LYS A 49 -15.19 2.34 17.47
N GLY A 50 -14.19 2.32 16.58
CA GLY A 50 -14.18 3.11 15.34
C GLY A 50 -13.86 2.36 14.03
N HIS A 51 -13.48 1.08 14.10
CA HIS A 51 -13.13 0.30 12.92
C HIS A 51 -13.30 -1.20 13.16
N SER A 52 -13.14 -2.01 12.11
CA SER A 52 -13.10 -3.46 12.24
C SER A 52 -11.97 -4.04 11.42
N GLU A 53 -11.44 -5.17 11.88
CA GLU A 53 -10.42 -5.94 11.17
C GLU A 53 -11.07 -7.19 10.59
N ALA A 54 -10.70 -7.50 9.35
CA ALA A 54 -11.27 -8.60 8.60
C ALA A 54 -10.21 -9.37 7.81
N ASP A 55 -10.41 -10.69 7.73
CA ASP A 55 -9.64 -11.58 6.87
C ASP A 55 -10.23 -11.62 5.47
N LEU A 56 -9.37 -11.68 4.45
CA LEU A 56 -9.75 -11.94 3.08
C LEU A 56 -10.15 -13.41 2.90
N ILE A 57 -11.38 -13.69 2.48
CA ILE A 57 -11.85 -15.05 2.16
C ILE A 57 -11.62 -15.36 0.69
N SER A 58 -12.12 -14.50 -0.19
CA SER A 58 -12.02 -14.67 -1.64
C SER A 58 -12.08 -13.32 -2.37
N ILE A 59 -11.44 -13.28 -3.53
CA ILE A 59 -11.49 -12.14 -4.44
C ILE A 59 -12.54 -12.47 -5.50
N VAL A 60 -13.55 -11.59 -5.65
CA VAL A 60 -14.62 -11.73 -6.63
C VAL A 60 -14.20 -11.08 -7.94
N GLU A 61 -13.67 -9.86 -7.87
CA GLU A 61 -13.11 -9.13 -9.01
C GLU A 61 -11.70 -8.63 -8.67
N PRO A 62 -10.65 -9.20 -9.30
CA PRO A 62 -9.29 -8.77 -9.06
C PRO A 62 -8.99 -7.44 -9.76
N SER A 63 -8.11 -6.66 -9.15
CA SER A 63 -7.63 -5.39 -9.72
C SER A 63 -6.66 -5.67 -10.87
N PRO A 64 -6.60 -4.82 -11.92
CA PRO A 64 -5.61 -4.94 -12.99
C PRO A 64 -4.16 -4.83 -12.49
N TYR A 65 -3.94 -4.29 -11.29
CA TYR A 65 -2.63 -4.15 -10.68
C TYR A 65 -2.22 -5.36 -9.82
N ARG A 66 -3.06 -6.39 -9.73
CA ARG A 66 -2.73 -7.63 -9.03
C ARG A 66 -1.82 -8.49 -9.89
N VAL A 67 -0.76 -9.03 -9.27
CA VAL A 67 0.12 -10.02 -9.88
C VAL A 67 -0.43 -11.41 -9.62
N GLU A 68 -0.55 -12.23 -10.67
CA GLU A 68 -1.08 -13.60 -10.58
C GLU A 68 -0.16 -14.53 -9.76
N GLU A 69 1.16 -14.43 -9.97
CA GLU A 69 2.16 -15.26 -9.28
C GLU A 69 3.21 -14.39 -8.55
N PRO A 70 3.18 -14.32 -7.21
CA PRO A 70 4.23 -13.66 -6.45
C PRO A 70 5.55 -14.45 -6.59
N LYS A 71 6.67 -13.74 -6.71
CA LYS A 71 7.99 -14.36 -6.91
C LYS A 71 8.43 -15.26 -5.75
N CYS A 72 7.93 -15.03 -4.54
CA CYS A 72 8.26 -15.82 -3.36
C CYS A 72 7.17 -16.85 -3.07
N SER A 73 7.56 -18.12 -2.95
CA SER A 73 6.66 -19.21 -2.58
C SER A 73 6.12 -19.13 -1.15
N LEU A 74 6.79 -18.37 -0.27
CA LEU A 74 6.38 -18.14 1.12
C LEU A 74 5.58 -16.85 1.32
N PHE A 75 5.19 -16.19 0.22
CA PHE A 75 4.37 -14.98 0.28
C PHE A 75 3.03 -15.30 0.99
N GLY A 76 2.69 -14.50 2.02
CA GLY A 76 1.58 -14.74 2.93
C GLY A 76 1.96 -15.38 4.26
N THR A 77 3.06 -16.16 4.32
CA THR A 77 3.50 -16.84 5.55
C THR A 77 4.72 -16.16 6.20
N CYS A 78 5.68 -15.72 5.39
CA CYS A 78 6.99 -15.25 5.88
C CYS A 78 6.96 -13.82 6.46
N GLY A 79 5.90 -13.05 6.27
CA GLY A 79 5.76 -11.67 6.80
C GLY A 79 6.75 -10.62 6.24
N GLY A 80 7.84 -11.04 5.60
CA GLY A 80 8.91 -10.15 5.13
C GLY A 80 8.57 -9.34 3.87
N CYS A 81 7.57 -9.75 3.10
CA CYS A 81 7.18 -9.06 1.87
C CYS A 81 5.69 -8.78 1.86
N GLN A 82 5.31 -7.50 1.92
CA GLN A 82 3.91 -7.06 1.95
C GLN A 82 3.34 -6.85 0.53
N TYR A 83 4.14 -6.29 -0.39
CA TYR A 83 3.65 -5.80 -1.69
C TYR A 83 3.82 -6.75 -2.89
N GLN A 84 4.29 -7.99 -2.70
CA GLN A 84 4.55 -8.88 -3.85
C GLN A 84 3.31 -9.25 -4.68
N HIS A 85 2.11 -9.05 -4.14
CA HIS A 85 0.85 -9.24 -4.84
C HIS A 85 0.47 -8.07 -5.78
N ILE A 86 1.28 -7.00 -5.83
CA ILE A 86 1.03 -5.77 -6.59
C ILE A 86 2.11 -5.60 -7.65
N THR A 87 1.76 -5.07 -8.83
CA THR A 87 2.72 -4.74 -9.89
C THR A 87 3.76 -3.71 -9.43
N LEU A 88 4.98 -3.79 -9.98
CA LEU A 88 6.07 -2.91 -9.58
C LEU A 88 5.77 -1.43 -9.86
N ASP A 89 5.13 -1.14 -10.98
CA ASP A 89 4.81 0.25 -11.37
C ASP A 89 3.85 0.89 -10.36
N HIS A 90 2.83 0.15 -9.93
CA HIS A 90 1.88 0.64 -8.94
C HIS A 90 2.51 0.73 -7.53
N GLN A 91 3.43 -0.17 -7.18
CA GLN A 91 4.20 -0.03 -5.94
C GLN A 91 5.02 1.26 -5.89
N ARG A 92 5.59 1.69 -7.02
CA ARG A 92 6.36 2.93 -7.10
C ARG A 92 5.44 4.13 -6.96
N GLU A 93 4.35 4.16 -7.72
CA GLU A 93 3.33 5.21 -7.68
C GLU A 93 2.82 5.43 -6.24
N TRP A 94 2.44 4.37 -5.54
CA TRP A 94 1.95 4.47 -4.17
C TRP A 94 3.00 4.98 -3.19
N LYS A 95 4.24 4.51 -3.30
CA LYS A 95 5.32 4.97 -2.42
C LYS A 95 5.64 6.44 -2.67
N THR A 96 5.67 6.87 -3.93
CA THR A 96 5.86 8.27 -4.29
C THR A 96 4.74 9.12 -3.69
N LYS A 97 3.47 8.72 -3.91
CA LYS A 97 2.32 9.42 -3.34
C LYS A 97 2.36 9.46 -1.81
N GLN A 98 2.76 8.38 -1.15
CA GLN A 98 2.84 8.35 0.30
C GLN A 98 3.93 9.29 0.84
N VAL A 99 5.07 9.39 0.16
CA VAL A 99 6.12 10.34 0.52
C VAL A 99 5.64 11.79 0.28
N GLN A 100 5.00 12.06 -0.85
CA GLN A 100 4.42 13.36 -1.16
C GLN A 100 3.38 13.79 -0.10
N ASP A 101 2.43 12.90 0.19
CA ASP A 101 1.42 13.09 1.24
C ASP A 101 2.06 13.42 2.60
N MET A 102 3.17 12.77 2.95
CA MET A 102 3.89 13.05 4.19
C MET A 102 4.60 14.40 4.16
N MET A 103 5.23 14.77 3.04
CA MET A 103 5.88 16.07 2.87
C MET A 103 4.87 17.22 2.98
N GLU A 104 3.71 17.08 2.34
CA GLU A 104 2.67 18.09 2.38
C GLU A 104 2.04 18.18 3.78
N ARG A 105 1.64 17.06 4.38
CA ARG A 105 0.89 17.10 5.65
C ARG A 105 1.75 17.38 6.88
N ILE A 106 3.01 16.92 6.88
CA ILE A 106 3.88 17.01 8.07
C ILE A 106 4.84 18.18 7.93
N ALA A 107 5.45 18.36 6.75
CA ALA A 107 6.48 19.37 6.53
C ALA A 107 5.95 20.66 5.89
N ASP A 108 4.69 20.68 5.40
CA ASP A 108 4.08 21.80 4.68
C ASP A 108 4.90 22.19 3.43
N ILE A 109 5.53 21.19 2.80
CA ILE A 109 6.33 21.35 1.58
C ILE A 109 5.51 20.85 0.41
N HIS A 110 5.16 21.75 -0.50
CA HIS A 110 4.52 21.42 -1.76
C HIS A 110 5.59 21.17 -2.84
N TYR A 111 5.54 19.99 -3.45
CA TYR A 111 6.34 19.66 -4.62
C TYR A 111 5.46 19.86 -5.85
N ASP A 112 5.68 20.96 -6.57
CA ASP A 112 5.11 21.16 -7.89
C ASP A 112 5.99 20.40 -8.88
N ASP A 113 5.43 19.37 -9.55
CA ASP A 113 6.08 18.58 -10.61
C ASP A 113 6.30 19.41 -11.91
N ASP A 114 6.56 20.71 -11.78
CA ASP A 114 6.71 21.68 -12.87
C ASP A 114 8.17 21.79 -13.39
N ASP A 115 9.06 20.85 -13.03
CA ASP A 115 10.34 20.70 -13.72
C ASP A 115 10.15 19.92 -15.03
N ASP A 116 9.36 20.51 -15.93
CA ASP A 116 9.48 20.31 -17.36
C ASP A 116 10.84 20.87 -17.78
N ASP A 117 11.88 20.03 -17.69
CA ASP A 117 13.20 20.25 -18.27
C ASP A 117 13.14 20.16 -19.81
N SER A 118 12.14 20.81 -20.43
CA SER A 118 12.10 21.06 -21.86
C SER A 118 12.75 22.42 -22.14
N ASN A 119 14.07 22.41 -22.29
CA ASN A 119 14.84 23.10 -23.36
C ASN A 119 16.34 23.16 -23.03
N SER A 120 17.18 22.41 -23.76
CA SER A 120 18.14 23.05 -24.69
C SER A 120 18.95 22.03 -25.52
N ASP A 121 18.68 22.03 -26.83
CA ASP A 121 19.65 22.08 -27.94
C ASP A 121 20.97 21.29 -27.83
N GLY A 122 21.04 20.20 -28.60
CA GLY A 122 22.27 19.47 -28.89
C GLY A 122 22.26 18.86 -30.28
N SER A 123 22.14 19.71 -31.32
CA SER A 123 22.41 19.30 -32.70
C SER A 123 23.91 19.05 -32.88
N SER A 124 24.34 17.80 -32.96
CA SER A 124 25.58 17.43 -33.65
C SER A 124 25.45 16.05 -34.27
N SER A 125 25.11 16.06 -35.55
CA SER A 125 25.30 14.98 -36.49
C SER A 125 26.78 14.57 -36.60
N SER A 126 27.11 13.29 -36.47
CA SER A 126 27.99 12.59 -37.43
C SER A 126 28.03 11.07 -37.18
N SER A 127 27.49 10.33 -38.15
CA SER A 127 28.01 9.09 -38.75
C SER A 127 28.93 8.14 -37.95
N SER A 128 28.50 6.89 -37.76
CA SER A 128 29.05 5.69 -38.45
C SER A 128 28.48 4.38 -37.88
N SER A 129 28.26 3.41 -38.77
CA SER A 129 27.50 2.15 -38.60
C SER A 129 28.34 0.97 -37.98
N PRO A 130 27.91 -0.31 -38.05
CA PRO A 130 27.57 -1.15 -36.89
C PRO A 130 28.56 -2.31 -36.61
N SER A 131 28.53 -2.90 -35.40
CA SER A 131 29.16 -4.21 -35.15
C SER A 131 28.57 -4.98 -33.96
N GLN A 132 27.86 -6.05 -34.32
CA GLN A 132 27.86 -7.40 -33.73
C GLN A 132 27.75 -7.61 -32.21
N LEU A 133 26.63 -8.23 -31.84
CA LEU A 133 26.51 -9.13 -30.68
C LEU A 133 27.33 -10.41 -30.92
N PRO A 134 27.96 -10.99 -29.88
CA PRO A 134 28.15 -12.41 -29.77
C PRO A 134 27.18 -13.01 -28.75
N SER A 135 26.52 -14.10 -29.17
CA SER A 135 25.81 -15.06 -28.33
C SER A 135 26.78 -15.84 -27.44
N LEU A 136 26.36 -16.14 -26.22
CA LEU A 136 26.55 -17.41 -25.51
C LEU A 136 25.49 -17.55 -24.43
#